data_AF-A0A518BEH0-F1
#
_entry.id   AF-A0A518BEH0-F1
#
_cell.length_a   1.000
_cell.length_b   1.000
_cell.length_c   1.000
_cell.angle_alpha   90.00
_cell.angle_beta   90.00
_cell.angle_gamma   90.00
#
_symmetry.space_group_name_H-M   'P 1'
#
loop_
_entity.id
_entity.type
_entity.pdbx_description
1 polymer ?
#
loop_
_entity_poly.entity_id
_entity_poly.type
_entity_poly.pdbx_seq_one_letter_code
_entity_poly.pdbx_strand_id
1 'polypeptide(L)'
;MIDPDHSTTSWFLWIVGVAFLLGSAVPLFLVPLKWGRAFGWRLPTEQAFTVYLGRCLGGVALVLSAATFRAAPDPESHLESLEILLGSAAALLLVHVWGALRREQPWQENVELLMYATIVGYGGYLYAGLPGALL
;
A
#
# COMPACT_ATOMS: atom_id res chain seq x y z
N MET A 1 13.52 14.46 1.09
CA MET A 1 14.74 14.42 1.91
C MET A 1 14.92 13.00 2.42
N ILE A 2 16.16 12.54 2.56
CA ILE A 2 16.52 11.20 3.05
C ILE A 2 17.23 11.39 4.39
N ASP A 3 16.80 10.66 5.42
CA ASP A 3 17.48 10.62 6.70
C ASP A 3 18.89 10.00 6.54
N PRO A 4 19.98 10.66 6.97
CA PRO A 4 21.33 10.11 6.86
C PRO A 4 21.59 8.90 7.76
N ASP A 5 20.93 8.84 8.93
CA ASP A 5 21.10 7.77 9.91
C ASP A 5 20.22 6.56 9.55
N HIS A 6 19.06 6.81 8.92
CA HIS A 6 18.09 5.79 8.50
C HIS A 6 17.78 5.83 7.00
N SER A 7 18.84 5.91 6.17
CA SER A 7 18.70 6.16 4.74
C SER A 7 17.91 5.08 4.00
N THR A 8 18.08 3.81 4.37
CA THR A 8 17.39 2.68 3.73
C THR A 8 15.89 2.73 4.02
N THR A 9 15.50 2.99 5.27
CA THR A 9 14.11 3.15 5.68
C THR A 9 13.46 4.35 4.99
N SER A 10 14.18 5.47 4.92
CA SER A 10 13.73 6.66 4.20
C SER A 10 13.45 6.36 2.72
N TRP A 11 14.39 5.70 2.03
CA TRP A 11 14.21 5.32 0.62
C TRP A 11 13.04 4.35 0.44
N PHE A 12 12.93 3.36 1.32
CA PHE A 12 11.80 2.43 1.33
C PHE A 12 10.46 3.18 1.41
N LEU A 13 10.31 4.11 2.35
CA LEU A 13 9.08 4.90 2.52
C LEU A 13 8.78 5.77 1.30
N TRP A 14 9.79 6.42 0.70
CA TRP A 14 9.60 7.19 -0.53
C TRP A 14 9.14 6.31 -1.70
N ILE A 15 9.82 5.17 -1.92
CA ILE A 15 9.52 4.26 -3.02
C ILE A 15 8.12 3.68 -2.86
N VAL A 16 7.80 3.14 -1.68
CA VAL A 16 6.49 2.56 -1.38
C VAL A 16 5.40 3.64 -1.46
N GLY A 17 5.63 4.80 -0.86
CA GLY A 17 4.68 5.91 -0.87
C GLY A 17 4.35 6.38 -2.30
N VAL A 18 5.35 6.54 -3.17
CA VAL A 18 5.15 6.92 -4.58
C VAL A 18 4.45 5.83 -5.36
N ALA A 19 4.90 4.57 -5.22
CA ALA A 19 4.30 3.44 -5.91
C ALA A 19 2.82 3.29 -5.53
N PHE A 20 2.49 3.38 -4.24
CA PHE A 20 1.12 3.25 -3.76
C PHE A 20 0.25 4.45 -4.17
N LEU A 21 0.80 5.66 -4.12
CA LEU A 21 0.09 6.87 -4.52
C LEU A 21 -0.35 6.80 -5.99
N LEU A 22 0.60 6.51 -6.88
CA LEU A 22 0.39 6.55 -8.32
C LEU A 22 -0.25 5.26 -8.85
N GLY A 23 0.14 4.12 -8.30
CA GLY A 23 -0.34 2.80 -8.70
C GLY A 23 -1.76 2.53 -8.23
N SER A 24 -2.14 3.02 -7.04
CA SER A 24 -3.40 2.63 -6.39
C SER A 24 -4.23 3.82 -5.91
N ALA A 25 -3.68 4.70 -5.05
CA ALA A 25 -4.48 5.71 -4.36
C ALA A 25 -5.18 6.71 -5.31
N VAL A 26 -4.41 7.39 -6.15
CA VAL A 26 -4.93 8.34 -7.16
C VAL A 26 -5.88 7.67 -8.15
N PRO A 27 -5.53 6.56 -8.81
CA PRO A 27 -6.41 5.96 -9.80
C PRO A 27 -7.69 5.36 -9.21
N LEU A 28 -7.65 4.78 -8.00
CA LEU A 28 -8.87 4.32 -7.30
C LEU A 28 -9.77 5.49 -6.89
N PHE A 29 -9.19 6.62 -6.48
CA PHE A 29 -9.96 7.81 -6.10
C PHE A 29 -10.61 8.51 -7.31
N LEU A 30 -9.91 8.60 -8.44
CA LEU A 30 -10.41 9.36 -9.59
C LEU A 30 -11.17 8.50 -10.61
N VAL A 31 -10.63 7.33 -10.96
CA VAL A 31 -11.07 6.51 -12.09
C VAL A 31 -11.06 4.99 -11.80
N PRO A 32 -11.74 4.52 -10.72
CA PRO A 32 -11.58 3.16 -10.19
C PRO A 32 -11.88 2.05 -11.23
N LEU A 33 -12.86 2.26 -12.10
CA LEU A 33 -13.20 1.26 -13.14
C LEU A 33 -12.15 1.16 -14.25
N LYS A 34 -11.49 2.27 -14.60
CA LYS A 34 -10.40 2.26 -15.59
C LYS A 34 -9.18 1.55 -15.00
N TRP A 35 -8.89 1.83 -13.73
CA TRP A 35 -7.85 1.14 -12.98
C TRP A 35 -8.11 -0.37 -12.92
N GLY A 36 -9.30 -0.78 -12.46
CA GLY A 36 -9.65 -2.21 -12.36
C GLY A 36 -9.54 -2.94 -13.70
N ARG A 37 -9.99 -2.30 -14.79
CA ARG A 37 -9.84 -2.87 -16.14
C ARG A 37 -8.37 -3.02 -16.55
N ALA A 38 -7.51 -2.05 -16.23
CA ALA A 38 -6.07 -2.13 -16.50
C ALA A 38 -5.40 -3.27 -15.72
N PHE A 39 -5.88 -3.54 -14.50
CA PHE A 39 -5.47 -4.67 -13.68
C PHE A 39 -6.12 -6.00 -14.07
N GLY A 40 -6.89 -6.04 -15.17
CA GLY A 40 -7.46 -7.28 -15.71
C GLY A 40 -8.79 -7.71 -15.07
N TRP A 41 -9.40 -6.88 -14.22
CA TRP A 41 -10.69 -7.18 -13.63
C TRP A 41 -11.81 -7.17 -14.67
N ARG A 42 -12.73 -8.13 -14.56
CA ARG A 42 -14.02 -8.10 -15.25
C ARG A 42 -14.96 -7.19 -14.47
N LEU A 43 -15.46 -6.14 -15.13
CA LEU A 43 -16.29 -5.15 -14.46
C LEU A 43 -17.73 -5.66 -14.29
N PRO A 44 -18.38 -5.37 -13.14
CA PRO A 44 -19.78 -5.73 -12.93
C PRO A 44 -20.72 -4.89 -13.82
N THR A 45 -21.95 -5.40 -14.02
CA THR A 45 -23.01 -4.68 -14.73
C THR A 45 -23.44 -3.43 -13.97
N GLU A 46 -23.69 -3.56 -12.66
CA GLU A 46 -23.91 -2.42 -11.76
C GLU A 46 -22.57 -1.91 -11.25
N GLN A 47 -22.24 -0.66 -11.56
CA GLN A 47 -20.91 -0.10 -11.33
C GLN A 47 -20.90 0.98 -10.24
N ALA A 48 -22.05 1.53 -9.86
CA ALA A 48 -22.13 2.63 -8.91
C ALA A 48 -21.52 2.25 -7.56
N PHE A 49 -21.83 1.04 -7.07
CA PHE A 49 -21.29 0.54 -5.81
C PHE A 49 -19.77 0.31 -5.88
N THR A 50 -19.25 -0.25 -6.98
CA THR A 50 -17.81 -0.44 -7.19
C THR A 50 -17.07 0.89 -7.27
N VAL A 51 -17.64 1.90 -7.95
CA VAL A 51 -17.07 3.25 -8.01
C VAL A 51 -17.06 3.86 -6.61
N TYR A 52 -18.14 3.74 -5.85
CA TYR A 52 -18.23 4.25 -4.49
C TYR A 52 -17.16 3.62 -3.58
N LEU A 53 -17.08 2.28 -3.53
CA LEU A 53 -16.06 1.58 -2.73
C LEU A 53 -14.63 1.90 -3.18
N GLY A 54 -14.37 1.93 -4.48
CA GLY A 54 -13.06 2.29 -5.03
C GLY A 54 -12.63 3.70 -4.61
N ARG A 55 -13.56 4.66 -4.61
CA ARG A 55 -13.29 6.02 -4.15
C ARG A 55 -13.05 6.10 -2.65
N CYS A 56 -13.81 5.36 -1.84
CA CYS A 56 -13.57 5.27 -0.39
C CYS A 56 -12.17 4.73 -0.10
N LEU A 57 -11.79 3.63 -0.73
CA LEU A 57 -10.46 3.04 -0.58
C LEU A 57 -9.36 3.98 -1.06
N GLY A 58 -9.54 4.60 -2.24
CA GLY A 58 -8.61 5.59 -2.77
C GLY A 58 -8.43 6.80 -1.85
N GLY A 59 -9.50 7.29 -1.23
CA GLY A 59 -9.44 8.38 -0.26
C GLY A 59 -8.62 8.04 0.99
N VAL A 60 -8.83 6.85 1.55
CA VAL A 60 -8.01 6.34 2.66
C VAL A 60 -6.55 6.19 2.23
N ALA A 61 -6.31 5.58 1.07
CA ALA A 61 -4.97 5.37 0.53
C ALA A 61 -4.22 6.69 0.28
N LEU A 62 -4.89 7.75 -0.15
CA LEU A 62 -4.28 9.08 -0.32
C LEU A 62 -3.74 9.63 1.00
N VAL A 63 -4.51 9.50 2.09
CA VAL A 63 -4.09 9.95 3.43
C VAL A 63 -2.93 9.11 3.95
N LEU A 64 -2.99 7.78 3.75
CA LEU A 64 -1.89 6.89 4.12
C LEU A 64 -0.60 7.23 3.36
N SER A 65 -0.66 7.46 2.05
CA SER A 65 0.50 7.92 1.28
C SER A 65 1.06 9.23 1.81
N ALA A 66 0.19 10.19 2.18
CA ALA A 66 0.63 11.45 2.76
C ALA A 66 1.28 11.29 4.15
N ALA A 67 0.86 10.32 4.96
CA ALA A 67 1.52 9.97 6.21
C ALA A 67 2.89 9.32 5.94
N THR A 68 2.97 8.38 5.00
CA THR A 68 4.23 7.76 4.56
C THR A 68 5.25 8.81 4.11
N PHE A 69 4.85 9.81 3.32
CA PHE A 69 5.76 10.88 2.91
C PHE A 69 6.20 11.81 4.04
N ARG A 70 5.42 11.94 5.11
CA ARG A 70 5.82 12.70 6.30
C ARG A 70 6.83 11.94 7.15
N ALA A 71 6.69 10.62 7.24
CA ALA A 71 7.63 9.75 7.94
C ALA A 71 8.96 9.58 7.17
N ALA A 72 8.93 9.65 5.83
CA ALA A 72 10.10 9.34 5.01
C ALA A 72 11.38 10.18 5.27
N PRO A 73 11.31 11.47 5.66
CA PRO A 73 12.49 12.25 6.01
C PRO A 73 13.06 12.02 7.42
N ASP A 74 12.28 11.41 8.32
CA ASP A 74 12.60 11.19 9.74
C ASP A 74 11.76 10.00 10.25
N PRO A 75 12.12 8.76 9.87
CA PRO A 75 11.33 7.58 10.16
C PRO A 75 11.33 7.19 11.64
N GLU A 76 12.41 7.49 12.37
CA GLU A 76 12.53 7.19 13.81
C GLU A 76 11.50 7.97 14.63
N SER A 77 11.21 9.22 14.28
CA SER A 77 10.21 10.03 14.98
C SER A 77 8.76 9.73 14.59
N HIS A 78 8.52 8.81 13.65
CA HIS A 78 7.19 8.51 13.07
C HIS A 78 6.89 7.00 13.04
N LEU A 79 7.27 6.27 14.09
CA LEU A 79 7.08 4.82 14.17
C LEU A 79 5.63 4.39 13.96
N GLU A 80 4.66 5.15 14.48
CA GLU A 80 3.23 4.89 14.31
C GLU A 80 2.80 4.95 12.83
N SER A 81 3.42 5.82 12.05
CA SER A 81 3.15 5.92 10.61
C SER A 81 3.67 4.69 9.86
N LEU A 82 4.81 4.13 10.29
CA LEU A 82 5.32 2.85 9.76
C LEU A 82 4.44 1.67 10.20
N GLU A 83 3.99 1.63 11.46
CA GLU A 83 3.09 0.58 11.95
C GLU A 83 1.77 0.57 11.17
N ILE A 84 1.19 1.74 10.92
CA ILE A 84 -0.03 1.87 10.11
C ILE A 84 0.23 1.42 8.67
N LEU A 85 1.37 1.79 8.06
CA LEU A 85 1.74 1.34 6.72
C LEU A 85 1.89 -0.17 6.65
N LEU A 86 2.66 -0.77 7.56
CA LEU A 86 2.91 -2.21 7.61
C LEU A 86 1.65 -3.00 7.93
N GLY A 87 0.84 -2.51 8.88
CA GLY A 87 -0.46 -3.10 9.21
C GLY A 87 -1.44 -3.05 8.04
N SER A 88 -1.47 -1.94 7.30
CA SER A 88 -2.28 -1.81 6.09
C SER A 88 -1.80 -2.76 4.99
N ALA A 89 -0.49 -2.85 4.77
CA ALA A 89 0.10 -3.77 3.81
C ALA A 89 -0.15 -5.25 4.18
N ALA A 90 -0.10 -5.59 5.47
CA ALA A 90 -0.42 -6.93 5.95
C ALA A 90 -1.91 -7.27 5.77
N ALA A 91 -2.81 -6.32 6.06
CA ALA A 91 -4.24 -6.50 5.81
C ALA A 91 -4.53 -6.72 4.32
N LEU A 92 -3.90 -5.94 3.44
CA LEU A 92 -4.01 -6.14 1.99
C LEU A 92 -3.44 -7.49 1.58
N LEU A 93 -2.23 -7.86 2.03
CA LEU A 93 -1.66 -9.18 1.76
C LEU A 93 -2.64 -10.31 2.07
N LEU A 94 -3.36 -10.25 3.20
CA LEU A 94 -4.39 -11.24 3.54
C LEU A 94 -5.55 -11.26 2.54
N VAL A 95 -6.01 -10.09 2.08
CA VAL A 95 -7.04 -9.98 1.03
C VAL A 95 -6.56 -10.61 -0.28
N HIS A 96 -5.33 -10.34 -0.72
CA HIS A 96 -4.78 -10.92 -1.96
C HIS A 96 -4.52 -12.42 -1.84
N VAL A 97 -4.07 -12.90 -0.67
CA VAL A 97 -3.96 -14.35 -0.40
C VAL A 97 -5.33 -15.00 -0.50
N TRP A 98 -6.35 -14.40 0.11
CA TRP A 98 -7.72 -14.91 0.03
C TRP A 98 -8.24 -14.93 -1.42
N GLY A 99 -8.07 -13.83 -2.16
CA GLY A 99 -8.47 -13.73 -3.57
C GLY A 99 -7.76 -14.73 -4.47
N ALA A 100 -6.46 -14.97 -4.26
CA ALA A 100 -5.67 -15.96 -4.97
C ALA A 100 -6.17 -17.40 -4.69
N LEU A 101 -6.41 -17.74 -3.42
CA LEU A 101 -6.93 -19.04 -3.01
C LEU A 101 -8.30 -19.32 -3.64
N ARG A 102 -9.16 -18.30 -3.74
CA ARG A 102 -10.48 -18.41 -4.38
C ARG A 102 -10.45 -18.29 -5.90
N ARG A 103 -9.29 -17.96 -6.49
CA ARG A 103 -9.11 -17.71 -7.94
C ARG A 103 -10.06 -16.61 -8.46
N GLU A 104 -10.33 -15.61 -7.62
CA GLU A 104 -11.23 -14.50 -7.94
C GLU A 104 -10.49 -13.33 -8.56
N GLN A 105 -9.18 -13.22 -8.33
CA GLN A 105 -8.36 -12.10 -8.78
C GLN A 105 -7.56 -12.41 -10.06
N PRO A 106 -7.36 -11.41 -10.95
CA PRO A 106 -6.51 -11.54 -12.13
C PRO A 106 -5.03 -11.69 -11.75
N TRP A 107 -4.19 -12.08 -12.72
CA TRP A 107 -2.78 -12.41 -12.44
C TRP A 107 -1.97 -11.20 -11.96
N GLN A 108 -2.34 -9.98 -12.36
CA GLN A 108 -1.74 -8.74 -11.87
C GLN A 108 -1.85 -8.64 -10.34
N GLU A 109 -3.00 -9.01 -9.79
CA GLU A 109 -3.25 -9.02 -8.34
C GLU A 109 -2.47 -10.14 -7.62
N ASN A 110 -2.10 -11.23 -8.33
CA ASN A 110 -1.19 -12.23 -7.79
C ASN A 110 0.25 -11.70 -7.69
N VAL A 111 0.65 -10.76 -8.56
CA VAL A 111 1.95 -10.07 -8.43
C VAL A 111 1.96 -9.19 -7.18
N GLU A 112 0.82 -8.55 -6.87
CA GLU A 112 0.70 -7.75 -5.65
C GLU A 112 0.93 -8.58 -4.38
N LEU A 113 0.66 -9.88 -4.39
CA LEU A 113 0.93 -10.78 -3.26
C LEU A 113 2.44 -10.80 -2.91
N LEU A 114 3.31 -10.88 -3.92
CA LEU A 114 4.76 -10.79 -3.73
C LEU A 114 5.17 -9.38 -3.28
N MET A 115 4.54 -8.35 -3.85
CA MET A 115 4.80 -6.96 -3.47
C MET A 115 4.47 -6.70 -1.99
N TYR A 116 3.25 -7.03 -1.54
CA TYR A 116 2.86 -6.83 -0.14
C TYR A 116 3.65 -7.73 0.82
N ALA A 117 3.94 -8.98 0.45
CA ALA A 117 4.81 -9.83 1.25
C ALA A 117 6.20 -9.21 1.43
N THR A 118 6.73 -8.56 0.38
CA THR A 118 7.99 -7.83 0.43
C THR A 118 7.88 -6.58 1.30
N ILE A 119 6.83 -5.78 1.15
CA ILE A 119 6.59 -4.58 1.96
C ILE A 119 6.50 -4.95 3.45
N VAL A 120 5.75 -5.99 3.79
CA VAL A 120 5.60 -6.46 5.18
C VAL A 120 6.90 -7.05 5.71
N GLY A 121 7.54 -7.96 4.97
CA GLY A 121 8.75 -8.64 5.44
C GLY A 121 9.96 -7.72 5.50
N TYR A 122 10.29 -7.05 4.40
CA TYR A 122 11.44 -6.14 4.34
C TYR A 122 11.18 -4.85 5.11
N GLY A 123 9.98 -4.27 5.01
CA GLY A 123 9.62 -3.09 5.80
C GLY A 123 9.57 -3.38 7.29
N GLY A 124 9.11 -4.56 7.71
CA GLY A 124 9.18 -5.02 9.10
C GLY A 124 10.62 -5.18 9.59
N TYR A 125 11.51 -5.74 8.77
CA TYR A 125 12.94 -5.80 9.07
C TYR A 125 13.56 -4.40 9.26
N LEU A 126 13.20 -3.44 8.41
CA LEU A 126 13.66 -2.06 8.52
C LEU A 126 13.10 -1.36 9.77
N TYR A 127 11.81 -1.57 10.07
CA TYR A 127 11.16 -1.02 11.25
C TYR A 127 11.79 -1.56 12.55
N ALA A 128 12.04 -2.86 12.64
CA ALA A 128 12.68 -3.48 13.80
C ALA A 128 14.11 -2.97 14.07
N GLY A 129 14.75 -2.35 13.07
CA GLY A 129 16.05 -1.69 13.20
C GLY A 129 15.98 -0.27 13.79
N LEU A 130 14.79 0.32 13.91
CA LEU A 130 14.62 1.67 14.45
C LEU A 130 14.57 1.66 15.99
N PRO A 131 15.19 2.64 16.66
CA PRO A 131 15.03 2.82 18.10
C PRO A 131 13.56 2.99 18.50
N GLY A 132 13.10 2.25 19.50
CA GLY A 132 11.73 2.36 20.02
C GLY A 132 10.67 1.55 19.28
N ALA A 133 11.05 0.76 18.26
CA ALA A 133 10.16 -0.19 17.61
C ALA A 133 9.54 -1.18 18.61
N LEU A 134 8.23 -1.38 18.52
CA LEU A 134 7.42 -2.17 19.47
C LEU A 134 6.94 -3.51 18.90
N LEU A 135 7.16 -3.76 17.62
CA LEU A 135 6.82 -5.00 16.89
C LEU A 135 8.06 -5.85 16.60
#